data_AF-A0A960BC41-F1
#
_entry.id   AF-A0A960BC41-F1
#
_cell.length_a   1.000
_cell.length_b   1.000
_cell.length_c   1.000
_cell.angle_alpha   90.00
_cell.angle_beta   90.00
_cell.angle_gamma   90.00
#
_symmetry.space_group_name_H-M   'P 1'
#
loop_
_entity.id
_entity.type
_entity.pdbx_description
1 polymer ?
#
loop_
_entity_poly.entity_id
_entity_poly.type
_entity_poly.pdbx_seq_one_letter_code
_entity_poly.pdbx_strand_id
1 'polypeptide(L)'
;MDREFARPLDVAEVARTALMSPAHFTRQFRAAYGETPYSYLMTRRIERAKALLRAGELSVTEVCLAVGCSSLGSFSARFTEVVGETPTAYRARNHEALARTPGCLARQVDRPHRRSSRIGEALAPASA
;
A
#
# COMPACT_ATOMS: atom_id res chain seq x y z
N MET A 1 5.13 8.77 6.92
CA MET A 1 4.71 7.79 5.88
C MET A 1 3.27 8.02 5.44
N ASP A 2 2.28 7.98 6.34
CA ASP A 2 0.85 8.15 6.01
C ASP A 2 0.47 9.44 5.30
N ARG A 3 1.00 10.59 5.77
CA ARG A 3 0.71 11.91 5.22
C ARG A 3 1.41 12.17 3.88
N GLU A 4 2.59 11.59 3.72
CA GLU A 4 3.50 11.83 2.58
C GLU A 4 3.58 10.60 1.66
N PHE A 5 2.49 9.84 1.56
CA PHE A 5 2.50 8.53 0.90
C PHE A 5 2.96 8.59 -0.57
N ALA A 6 2.78 9.74 -1.23
CA ALA A 6 3.16 9.94 -2.63
C ALA A 6 4.67 10.20 -2.82
N ARG A 7 5.42 10.54 -1.76
CA ARG A 7 6.86 10.75 -1.86
C ARG A 7 7.59 9.40 -1.95
N PRO A 8 8.75 9.34 -2.64
CA PRO A 8 9.64 8.18 -2.57
C PRO A 8 9.98 7.83 -1.12
N LEU A 9 10.07 6.54 -0.82
CA LEU A 9 10.42 6.09 0.52
C LEU A 9 11.93 6.17 0.74
N ASP A 10 12.38 7.07 1.60
CA ASP A 10 13.71 7.01 2.19
C ASP A 10 13.62 6.40 3.61
N VAL A 11 13.92 5.11 3.72
CA VAL A 11 13.91 4.40 5.01
C VAL A 11 14.95 4.98 5.97
N ALA A 12 16.07 5.49 5.47
CA ALA A 12 17.11 6.07 6.32
C ALA A 12 16.65 7.41 6.91
N GLU A 13 15.98 8.25 6.13
CA GLU A 13 15.39 9.50 6.62
C GLU A 13 14.32 9.26 7.69
N VAL A 14 13.42 8.32 7.44
CA VAL A 14 12.36 7.98 8.41
C VAL A 14 12.98 7.38 9.68
N ALA A 15 13.99 6.51 9.55
CA ALA A 15 14.69 5.95 10.70
C ALA A 15 15.44 7.02 11.52
N ARG A 16 16.09 7.98 10.86
CA ARG A 16 16.73 9.13 11.54
C ARG A 16 15.72 9.94 12.34
N THR A 17 14.56 10.23 11.76
CA THR A 17 13.47 10.95 12.44
C THR A 17 12.95 10.18 13.66
N ALA A 18 13.00 8.85 13.62
CA ALA A 18 12.63 7.96 14.71
C ALA A 18 13.78 7.67 15.70
N LEU A 19 14.95 8.31 15.56
CA LEU A 19 16.16 8.08 16.36
C LEU A 19 16.64 6.61 16.33
N MET A 20 16.52 5.96 15.18
CA MET A 20 16.89 4.56 14.97
C MET A 20 17.86 4.41 13.80
N SER A 21 18.64 3.32 13.81
CA SER A 21 19.28 2.85 12.60
C SER A 21 18.23 2.28 11.62
N PRO A 22 18.47 2.31 10.29
CA PRO A 22 17.50 1.81 9.30
C PRO A 22 17.08 0.35 9.52
N ALA A 23 18.03 -0.49 9.92
CA ALA A 23 17.77 -1.90 10.23
C ALA A 23 16.91 -2.07 11.49
N HIS A 24 17.19 -1.30 12.55
CA HIS A 24 16.38 -1.35 13.78
C HIS A 24 14.96 -0.84 13.51
N PHE A 25 14.84 0.29 12.80
CA PHE A 25 13.55 0.84 12.39
C PHE A 25 12.72 -0.19 11.62
N THR A 26 13.30 -0.86 10.62
CA THR A 26 12.57 -1.86 9.82
C THR A 26 12.06 -3.02 10.66
N ARG A 27 12.86 -3.52 11.62
CA ARG A 27 12.44 -4.59 12.55
C ARG A 27 11.30 -4.11 13.46
N GLN A 28 11.45 -2.95 14.08
CA GLN A 28 10.42 -2.41 14.98
C GLN A 28 9.14 -2.07 14.24
N PHE A 29 9.25 -1.55 13.01
CA PHE A 29 8.10 -1.30 12.15
C PHE A 29 7.36 -2.59 11.85
N ARG A 30 8.06 -3.66 11.46
CA ARG A 30 7.43 -4.96 11.22
C ARG A 30 6.82 -5.55 12.49
N ALA A 31 7.46 -5.40 13.64
CA ALA A 31 6.91 -5.85 14.92
C ALA A 31 5.61 -5.10 15.28
N ALA A 32 5.54 -3.79 15.01
CA ALA A 32 4.38 -2.96 15.32
C ALA A 32 3.23 -3.08 14.31
N TYR A 33 3.53 -3.17 13.01
CA TYR A 33 2.54 -3.12 11.92
C TYR A 33 2.32 -4.45 11.20
N GLY A 34 3.13 -5.47 11.48
CA GLY A 34 3.05 -6.80 10.85
C GLY A 34 3.63 -6.87 9.43
N GLU A 35 4.08 -5.75 8.85
CA GLU A 35 4.65 -5.70 7.50
C GLU A 35 5.85 -4.74 7.41
N THR A 36 6.59 -4.80 6.29
CA THR A 36 7.73 -3.90 6.07
C THR A 36 7.27 -2.48 5.75
N PRO A 37 8.10 -1.44 6.01
CA PRO A 37 7.76 -0.05 5.68
C PRO A 37 7.35 0.14 4.21
N TYR A 38 8.03 -0.52 3.28
CA TYR A 38 7.69 -0.45 1.85
C TYR A 38 6.32 -1.08 1.55
N SER A 39 6.04 -2.26 2.09
CA SER A 39 4.74 -2.91 1.90
C SER A 39 3.60 -2.06 2.45
N TYR A 40 3.81 -1.49 3.64
CA TYR A 40 2.86 -0.59 4.28
C TYR A 40 2.59 0.66 3.45
N LEU A 41 3.66 1.35 2.99
CA LEU A 41 3.52 2.51 2.11
C LEU A 41 2.74 2.16 0.85
N MET A 42 3.04 1.01 0.26
CA MET A 42 2.35 0.59 -0.95
C MET A 42 0.87 0.31 -0.70
N THR A 43 0.49 -0.28 0.44
CA THR A 43 -0.91 -0.42 0.85
C THR A 43 -1.61 0.94 0.88
N ARG A 44 -0.99 1.96 1.49
CA ARG A 44 -1.54 3.32 1.55
C ARG A 44 -1.70 3.96 0.17
N ARG A 45 -0.76 3.71 -0.74
CA ARG A 45 -0.85 4.15 -2.14
C ARG A 45 -2.01 3.47 -2.86
N ILE A 46 -2.21 2.17 -2.67
CA ILE A 46 -3.36 1.45 -3.26
C ILE A 46 -4.68 1.97 -2.71
N GLU A 47 -4.80 2.23 -1.41
CA GLU A 47 -6.00 2.82 -0.82
C GLU A 47 -6.34 4.18 -1.46
N ARG A 48 -5.33 5.03 -1.67
CA ARG A 48 -5.53 6.31 -2.37
C ARG A 48 -5.88 6.09 -3.84
N ALA A 49 -5.24 5.15 -4.51
CA ALA A 49 -5.50 4.83 -5.91
C ALA A 49 -6.94 4.38 -6.13
N LYS A 50 -7.50 3.54 -5.23
CA LYS A 50 -8.92 3.17 -5.26
C LYS A 50 -9.81 4.41 -5.27
N ALA A 51 -9.56 5.39 -4.39
CA ALA A 51 -10.36 6.61 -4.35
C ALA A 51 -10.30 7.40 -5.68
N LEU A 52 -9.10 7.55 -6.26
CA LEU A 52 -8.93 8.26 -7.54
C LEU A 52 -9.57 7.52 -8.72
N LEU A 53 -9.44 6.19 -8.78
CA LEU A 53 -10.06 5.39 -9.84
C LEU A 53 -11.59 5.43 -9.78
N ARG A 54 -12.17 5.53 -8.58
CA ARG A 54 -13.63 5.70 -8.41
C ARG A 54 -14.12 7.06 -8.87
N ALA A 55 -13.32 8.12 -8.69
CA ALA A 55 -13.66 9.45 -9.18
C ALA A 55 -13.70 9.48 -10.72
N GLY A 56 -12.92 8.63 -11.39
CA GLY A 56 -12.98 8.43 -12.84
C GLY A 56 -12.28 9.50 -13.69
N GLU A 57 -11.82 10.59 -13.06
CA GLU A 57 -11.16 11.74 -13.71
C GLU A 57 -9.79 11.41 -14.31
N LEU A 58 -9.07 10.45 -13.72
CA LEU A 58 -7.71 10.08 -14.11
C LEU A 58 -7.68 8.70 -14.77
N SER A 59 -6.77 8.54 -15.74
CA SER A 59 -6.37 7.23 -16.28
C SER A 59 -5.60 6.41 -15.24
N VAL A 60 -5.49 5.10 -15.47
CA VAL A 60 -4.73 4.21 -14.58
C VAL A 60 -3.26 4.65 -14.45
N THR A 61 -2.65 5.09 -15.55
CA THR A 61 -1.26 5.57 -15.57
C THR A 61 -1.11 6.85 -14.76
N GLU A 62 -2.02 7.82 -14.92
CA GLU A 62 -2.01 9.06 -14.12
C GLU A 62 -2.21 8.77 -12.64
N VAL A 63 -3.12 7.86 -12.28
CA VAL A 63 -3.31 7.43 -10.89
C VAL A 63 -2.03 6.81 -10.34
N CYS A 64 -1.37 5.92 -11.08
CA CYS A 64 -0.10 5.30 -10.67
C CYS A 64 0.95 6.36 -10.30
N LEU A 65 1.12 7.37 -11.15
CA LEU A 65 2.07 8.46 -10.92
C LEU A 65 1.61 9.36 -9.75
N ALA A 66 0.33 9.70 -9.68
CA ALA A 66 -0.24 10.56 -8.64
C ALA A 66 -0.11 9.97 -7.23
N VAL A 67 -0.13 8.63 -7.09
CA VAL A 67 0.12 7.96 -5.80
C VAL A 67 1.60 7.71 -5.53
N GLY A 68 2.51 8.18 -6.39
CA GLY A 68 3.96 8.10 -6.19
C GLY A 68 4.60 6.79 -6.63
N CYS A 69 3.91 5.96 -7.40
CA CYS A 69 4.50 4.75 -7.99
C CYS A 69 5.27 5.10 -9.27
N SER A 70 6.46 4.53 -9.42
CA SER A 70 7.34 4.76 -10.58
C SER A 70 7.17 3.75 -11.71
N SER A 71 6.43 2.66 -11.47
CA SER A 71 6.21 1.59 -12.45
C SER A 71 4.75 1.17 -12.46
N LEU A 72 4.14 1.27 -13.65
CA LEU A 72 2.77 0.84 -13.90
C LEU A 72 2.59 -0.67 -13.69
N GLY A 73 3.58 -1.48 -14.09
CA GLY A 73 3.55 -2.93 -13.91
C GLY A 73 3.53 -3.34 -12.43
N SER A 74 4.46 -2.79 -11.64
CA SER A 74 4.54 -3.07 -10.21
C SER A 74 3.31 -2.56 -9.46
N PHE A 75 2.81 -1.37 -9.82
CA PHE A 75 1.56 -0.84 -9.30
C PHE A 75 0.37 -1.77 -9.62
N SER A 76 0.23 -2.20 -10.87
CA SER A 76 -0.92 -3.01 -11.30
C SER A 76 -0.92 -4.39 -10.65
N ALA A 77 0.23 -5.04 -10.56
CA ALA A 77 0.38 -6.32 -9.86
C ALA A 77 -0.01 -6.16 -8.39
N ARG A 78 0.53 -5.11 -7.73
CA ARG A 78 0.26 -4.87 -6.32
C ARG A 78 -1.19 -4.48 -6.04
N PHE A 79 -1.78 -3.66 -6.90
CA PHE A 79 -3.20 -3.30 -6.82
C PHE A 79 -4.06 -4.57 -6.89
N THR A 80 -3.80 -5.43 -7.87
CA THR A 80 -4.55 -6.66 -8.07
C THR A 80 -4.43 -7.61 -6.88
N GLU A 81 -3.22 -7.78 -6.33
CA GLU A 81 -3.00 -8.59 -5.13
C GLU A 81 -3.79 -8.10 -3.91
N VAL A 82 -3.93 -6.78 -3.77
CA VAL A 82 -4.57 -6.13 -2.62
C VAL A 82 -6.08 -6.02 -2.76
N VAL A 83 -6.55 -5.73 -3.97
CA VAL A 83 -7.95 -5.39 -4.26
C VAL A 83 -8.71 -6.59 -4.83
N GLY A 84 -8.01 -7.56 -5.44
CA GLY A 84 -8.59 -8.75 -6.05
C GLY A 84 -8.95 -8.61 -7.53
N GLU A 85 -8.80 -7.42 -8.12
CA GLU A 85 -9.07 -7.13 -9.53
C GLU A 85 -8.10 -6.08 -10.08
N THR A 86 -7.98 -5.97 -11.40
CA THR A 86 -7.03 -5.05 -12.03
C THR A 86 -7.47 -3.59 -11.88
N PRO A 87 -6.54 -2.61 -11.91
CA PRO A 87 -6.91 -1.19 -11.83
C PRO A 87 -7.90 -0.75 -12.90
N THR A 88 -7.77 -1.26 -14.13
CA THR A 88 -8.66 -0.96 -15.25
C THR A 88 -10.07 -1.50 -15.01
N ALA A 89 -10.18 -2.75 -14.56
CA ALA A 89 -11.47 -3.35 -14.23
C ALA A 89 -12.13 -2.63 -13.05
N TYR A 90 -11.34 -2.31 -12.01
CA TYR A 90 -11.79 -1.54 -10.86
C TYR A 90 -12.35 -0.18 -11.31
N ARG A 91 -11.64 0.56 -12.18
CA ARG A 91 -12.10 1.87 -12.70
C ARG A 91 -13.40 1.76 -13.52
N ALA A 92 -13.55 0.71 -14.32
CA ALA A 92 -14.72 0.53 -15.19
C ALA A 92 -15.98 0.09 -14.42
N ARG A 93 -15.83 -0.41 -13.19
CA ARG A 93 -16.96 -0.84 -12.35
C ARG A 93 -17.80 0.36 -11.90
N ASN A 94 -19.11 0.18 -11.75
CA ASN A 94 -19.98 1.19 -11.13
C ASN A 94 -19.67 1.31 -9.62
N HIS A 95 -19.35 2.53 -9.15
CA HIS A 95 -19.07 2.84 -7.73
C HIS A 95 -20.12 3.76 -7.08
N GLU A 96 -21.26 4.02 -7.72
CA GLU A 96 -22.33 4.90 -7.20
C GLU A 96 -22.81 4.51 -5.79
N ALA A 97 -22.82 3.23 -5.45
CA ALA A 97 -23.16 2.75 -4.11
C ALA A 97 -22.17 3.22 -3.04
N LEU A 98 -20.88 3.31 -3.35
CA LEU A 98 -19.85 3.81 -2.44
C LEU A 98 -19.82 5.34 -2.40
N ALA A 99 -20.19 6.03 -3.49
CA ALA A 99 -20.28 7.48 -3.54
C ALA A 99 -21.38 8.05 -2.62
N ARG A 100 -22.45 7.27 -2.37
CA ARG A 100 -23.53 7.62 -1.43
C ARG A 100 -23.19 7.35 0.04
N THR A 101 -22.02 6.77 0.31
CA THR A 101 -21.59 6.41 1.67
C THR A 101 -20.77 7.56 2.28
N PRO A 102 -21.12 8.07 3.49
CA PRO A 102 -20.28 9.03 4.20
C PRO A 102 -18.82 8.57 4.31
N GLY A 103 -17.86 9.46 4.08
CA GLY A 103 -16.43 9.10 3.94
C GLY A 103 -15.78 8.41 5.16
N CYS A 104 -16.41 8.41 6.34
CA CYS A 104 -16.01 7.58 7.48
C CYS A 104 -16.26 6.08 7.25
N LEU A 105 -17.41 5.73 6.67
CA LEU A 105 -17.84 4.35 6.43
C LEU A 105 -17.14 3.75 5.22
N ALA A 106 -16.95 4.53 4.15
CA ALA A 106 -16.18 4.09 2.98
C ALA A 106 -14.75 3.66 3.36
N ARG A 107 -14.09 4.38 4.28
CA ARG A 107 -12.75 4.01 4.79
C ARG A 107 -12.70 2.71 5.57
N GLN A 108 -13.78 2.35 6.27
CA GLN A 108 -13.86 1.07 7.00
C GLN A 108 -14.11 -0.10 6.05
N VAL A 109 -14.95 0.09 5.03
CA VAL A 109 -15.30 -0.94 4.03
C VAL A 109 -14.17 -1.17 3.03
N ASP A 110 -13.45 -0.12 2.64
CA ASP A 110 -12.39 -0.20 1.64
C ASP A 110 -11.03 -0.68 2.17
N ARG A 111 -10.90 -0.88 3.49
CA ARG A 111 -9.64 -1.27 4.12
C ARG A 111 -9.27 -2.68 3.65
N PRO A 112 -8.20 -2.84 2.84
CA PRO A 112 -7.83 -4.15 2.32
C PRO A 112 -7.44 -5.08 3.47
N HIS A 113 -8.15 -6.20 3.59
CA HIS A 113 -7.79 -7.28 4.50
C HIS A 113 -6.71 -8.15 3.84
N ARG A 114 -5.45 -8.00 4.26
CA ARG A 114 -4.39 -8.91 3.84
C ARG A 114 -4.26 -10.11 4.77
N ARG A 115 -4.25 -11.30 4.15
CA ARG A 115 -3.65 -12.51 4.73
C ARG A 115 -2.16 -12.27 4.91
N SER A 116 -1.60 -12.67 6.06
CA SER A 116 -0.19 -12.47 6.37
C SER A 116 0.70 -13.09 5.28
N SER A 117 1.75 -12.38 4.90
CA SER A 117 2.71 -12.82 3.90
C SER A 117 3.39 -14.11 4.35
N ARG A 118 3.02 -15.25 3.74
CA ARG A 118 3.81 -16.48 3.74
C ARG A 118 5.02 -16.27 2.83
N ILE A 119 6.08 -15.69 3.36
CA ILE A 119 7.41 -15.81 2.76
C ILE A 119 8.26 -16.50 3.82
N GLY A 120 8.68 -17.72 3.47
CA GLY A 120 9.12 -18.77 4.37
C GLY A 120 10.29 -18.38 5.26
N GLU A 121 10.14 -18.79 6.51
CA GLU A 121 11.18 -18.93 7.51
C GLU A 121 12.16 -20.01 7.03
N ALA A 122 13.33 -19.60 6.54
CA ALA A 122 14.47 -20.51 6.49
C ALA A 122 15.05 -20.59 7.90
N LEU A 123 14.65 -21.62 8.64
CA LEU A 123 15.25 -22.01 9.91
C LEU A 123 16.70 -22.43 9.61
N ALA A 124 17.68 -21.61 10.01
CA ALA A 124 19.08 -22.01 9.98
C ALA A 124 19.32 -23.10 11.03
N PRO A 125 20.01 -24.22 10.71
CA PRO A 125 20.35 -25.21 11.72
C PRO A 125 21.41 -24.65 12.67
N ALA A 126 21.18 -24.83 13.96
CA ALA A 126 22.15 -24.55 15.02
C ALA A 126 23.38 -25.46 14.85
N SER A 127 24.55 -24.84 14.87
CA SER A 127 25.85 -25.52 14.91
C SER A 127 26.02 -26.28 16.24
N ALA A 128 26.56 -27.49 16.15
CA ALA A 128 27.24 -28.21 17.23
C ALA A 128 28.70 -28.40 16.84
#